data_AF-A0A2V5UJL6-F1
#
_entry.id   AF-A0A2V5UJL6-F1
#
_cell.length_a   1.000
_cell.length_b   1.000
_cell.length_c   1.000
_cell.angle_alpha   90.00
_cell.angle_beta   90.00
_cell.angle_gamma   90.00
#
_symmetry.space_group_name_H-M   'P 1'
#
loop_
_entity.id
_entity.type
_entity.pdbx_description
1 polymer ?
#
loop_
_entity_poly.entity_id
_entity_poly.type
_entity_poly.pdbx_seq_one_letter_code
_entity_poly.pdbx_strand_id
1 'polypeptide(L)'
;MTSSLRTSLLGLWLLIVVICVALAFLLMSIFRLGVSAQIGHVQLQVENSASLTAQRFKAYEASFPQAPSSFATDEHRRELTLILQLVLADFKEVEGGFWSARDGFLAYAYPSYGGGGVPKK
;
A
#
# COMPACT_ATOMS: atom_id res chain seq x y z
N MET A 1 -17.93 -57.04 -29.89
CA MET A 1 -16.65 -56.30 -29.87
C MET A 1 -16.80 -54.79 -29.54
N THR A 2 -17.90 -54.34 -28.92
CA THR A 2 -18.12 -52.91 -28.58
C THR A 2 -17.68 -52.53 -27.15
N SER A 3 -17.46 -53.53 -26.28
CA SER A 3 -17.11 -53.28 -24.87
C SER A 3 -15.70 -52.68 -24.72
N SER A 4 -14.71 -53.15 -25.50
CA SER A 4 -13.31 -52.70 -25.38
C SER A 4 -13.13 -51.20 -25.71
N LEU A 5 -13.86 -50.68 -26.69
CA LEU A 5 -13.81 -49.27 -27.09
C LEU A 5 -14.43 -48.36 -26.04
N ARG A 6 -15.56 -48.77 -25.45
CA ARG A 6 -16.23 -48.01 -24.37
C ARG A 6 -15.39 -47.96 -23.10
N THR A 7 -14.75 -49.06 -22.72
CA THR A 7 -13.87 -49.10 -21.53
C THR A 7 -12.64 -48.23 -21.71
N SER A 8 -12.00 -48.25 -22.89
CA SER A 8 -10.88 -47.34 -23.19
C SER A 8 -11.29 -45.88 -23.20
N LEU A 9 -12.48 -45.56 -23.74
CA LEU A 9 -12.99 -44.18 -23.76
C LEU A 9 -13.29 -43.66 -22.34
N LEU A 10 -13.86 -44.51 -21.48
CA LEU A 10 -14.09 -44.18 -20.08
C LEU A 10 -12.77 -44.00 -19.32
N GLY A 11 -11.78 -44.86 -19.58
CA GLY A 11 -10.44 -44.71 -18.99
C GLY A 11 -9.76 -43.40 -19.40
N LEU A 12 -9.87 -43.01 -20.68
CA LEU A 12 -9.34 -41.74 -21.17
C LEU A 12 -10.05 -40.55 -20.49
N TRP A 13 -11.37 -40.59 -20.38
CA TRP A 13 -12.14 -39.55 -19.69
C TRP A 13 -11.74 -39.40 -18.23
N LEU A 14 -11.55 -40.52 -17.53
CA LEU A 14 -11.16 -40.52 -16.12
C LEU A 14 -9.74 -39.95 -15.97
N LEU A 15 -8.82 -40.30 -16.88
CA LEU A 15 -7.48 -39.72 -16.92
C LEU A 15 -7.52 -38.20 -17.14
N ILE A 16 -8.34 -37.72 -18.07
CA ILE A 16 -8.52 -36.28 -18.34
C ILE A 16 -9.03 -35.56 -17.08
N VAL A 17 -10.03 -36.12 -16.41
CA VAL A 17 -10.58 -35.55 -15.16
C VAL A 17 -9.50 -35.49 -14.08
N VAL A 18 -8.70 -36.55 -13.90
CA VAL A 18 -7.59 -36.57 -12.94
C VAL A 18 -6.55 -35.48 -13.26
N ILE A 19 -6.18 -35.32 -14.53
CA ILE A 19 -5.22 -34.29 -14.96
C ILE A 19 -5.79 -32.89 -14.70
N CYS A 20 -7.07 -32.65 -15.01
CA CYS A 20 -7.72 -31.37 -14.75
C CYS A 20 -7.76 -31.03 -13.25
N VAL A 21 -8.07 -32.00 -12.39
CA VAL A 21 -8.09 -31.81 -10.93
C VAL A 21 -6.68 -31.54 -10.41
N ALA A 22 -5.68 -32.28 -10.86
CA ALA A 22 -4.28 -32.06 -10.49
C ALA A 22 -3.80 -30.66 -10.89
N LEU A 23 -4.15 -30.21 -12.10
CA LEU A 23 -3.79 -28.88 -12.59
C LEU A 23 -4.49 -27.78 -11.78
N ALA A 24 -5.78 -27.93 -11.51
CA ALA A 24 -6.54 -26.98 -10.68
C ALA A 24 -5.95 -26.87 -9.26
N PHE A 25 -5.56 -27.99 -8.66
CA PHE A 25 -4.91 -28.03 -7.36
C PHE A 25 -3.54 -27.35 -7.36
N LEU A 26 -2.73 -27.59 -8.39
CA LEU A 26 -1.42 -26.96 -8.55
C LEU A 26 -1.55 -25.45 -8.73
N LEU A 27 -2.47 -24.99 -9.58
CA LEU A 27 -2.77 -23.58 -9.76
C LEU A 27 -3.21 -22.94 -8.44
N MET A 28 -4.18 -23.55 -7.73
CA MET A 28 -4.65 -23.01 -6.45
C MET A 28 -3.51 -22.90 -5.43
N SER A 29 -2.63 -23.90 -5.37
CA SER A 29 -1.48 -23.89 -4.47
C SER A 29 -0.55 -22.73 -4.83
N ILE A 30 -0.15 -22.60 -6.10
CA ILE A 30 0.70 -21.49 -6.56
C ILE A 30 0.06 -20.14 -6.26
N PHE A 31 -1.25 -19.98 -6.52
CA PHE A 31 -1.96 -18.74 -6.20
C PHE A 31 -1.94 -18.43 -4.69
N ARG A 32 -2.19 -19.43 -3.83
CA ARG A 32 -2.17 -19.23 -2.38
C ARG A 32 -0.77 -18.90 -1.86
N LEU A 33 0.26 -19.59 -2.37
CA LEU A 33 1.65 -19.33 -2.00
C LEU A 33 2.10 -17.94 -2.49
N GLY A 34 1.77 -17.58 -3.74
CA GLY A 34 2.09 -16.29 -4.33
C GLY A 34 1.43 -15.12 -3.59
N VAL A 35 0.13 -15.22 -3.32
CA VAL A 35 -0.62 -14.17 -2.60
C VAL A 35 -0.11 -14.03 -1.16
N SER A 36 0.12 -15.14 -0.44
CA SER A 36 0.59 -15.08 0.94
C SER A 36 2.00 -14.49 1.05
N ALA A 37 2.90 -14.89 0.15
CA ALA A 37 4.25 -14.33 0.10
C ALA A 37 4.23 -12.85 -0.30
N GLN A 38 3.39 -12.46 -1.26
CA GLN A 38 3.26 -11.07 -1.70
C GLN A 38 2.71 -10.17 -0.59
N ILE A 39 1.75 -10.65 0.21
CA ILE A 39 1.24 -9.92 1.38
C ILE A 39 2.37 -9.70 2.40
N GLY A 40 3.16 -10.74 2.71
CA GLY A 40 4.28 -10.61 3.66
C GLY A 40 5.34 -9.60 3.21
N HIS A 41 5.70 -9.63 1.92
CA HIS A 41 6.66 -8.65 1.37
C HIS A 41 6.13 -7.21 1.41
N VAL A 42 4.86 -7.00 1.04
CA VAL A 42 4.24 -5.67 1.09
C VAL A 42 4.14 -5.18 2.53
N GLN A 43 3.77 -6.03 3.47
CA GLN A 43 3.68 -5.65 4.89
C GLN A 43 5.03 -5.17 5.43
N LEU A 44 6.11 -5.93 5.19
CA LEU A 44 7.46 -5.53 5.60
C LEU A 44 7.89 -4.21 4.94
N GLN A 45 7.55 -4.01 3.67
CA GLN A 45 7.86 -2.77 2.96
C GLN A 45 7.10 -1.57 3.55
N VAL A 46 5.82 -1.74 3.89
CA VAL A 46 5.01 -0.71 4.53
C VAL A 46 5.54 -0.37 5.92
N GLU A 47 5.83 -1.39 6.74
CA GLU A 47 6.39 -1.20 8.10
C GLU A 47 7.74 -0.47 8.05
N ASN A 48 8.63 -0.88 7.15
CA ASN A 48 9.92 -0.22 6.98
C ASN A 48 9.74 1.25 6.54
N SER A 49 8.87 1.49 5.56
CA SER A 49 8.59 2.84 5.05
C SER A 49 7.98 3.74 6.13
N ALA A 50 7.05 3.23 6.93
CA ALA A 50 6.47 3.94 8.07
C ALA A 50 7.53 4.27 9.12
N SER A 51 8.40 3.31 9.45
CA SER A 51 9.49 3.51 10.40
C SER A 51 10.47 4.59 9.94
N LEU A 52 10.77 4.62 8.64
CA LEU A 52 11.70 5.56 8.04
C LEU A 52 11.12 6.98 7.99
N THR A 53 9.83 7.12 7.70
CA THR A 53 9.10 8.40 7.81
C THR A 53 9.11 8.92 9.25
N ALA A 54 8.85 8.05 10.23
CA ALA A 54 8.89 8.42 11.64
C ALA A 54 10.30 8.85 12.10
N GLN A 55 11.35 8.16 11.63
CA GLN A 55 12.74 8.55 11.91
C GLN A 55 13.10 9.91 11.31
N ARG A 56 12.71 10.17 10.07
CA ARG A 56 12.93 11.48 9.41
C ARG A 56 12.24 12.60 10.17
N PHE A 57 11.00 12.38 10.62
CA PHE A 57 10.29 13.37 11.42
C PHE A 57 10.96 13.62 12.78
N LYS A 58 11.44 12.57 13.46
CA LYS A 58 12.23 12.73 14.70
C LYS A 58 13.53 13.52 14.47
N ALA A 59 14.20 13.32 13.35
CA ALA A 59 15.40 14.08 13.00
C ALA A 59 15.09 15.57 12.76
N TYR A 60 13.95 15.85 12.11
CA TYR A 60 13.43 17.21 11.98
C TYR A 60 13.12 17.83 13.35
N GLU A 61 12.43 17.11 14.25
CA GLU A 61 12.14 17.58 15.61
C GLU A 61 13.43 17.82 16.44
N ALA A 62 14.46 16.98 16.25
CA ALA A 62 15.76 17.13 16.90
C ALA A 62 16.60 18.30 16.34
N SER A 63 16.21 18.87 15.20
CA SER A 63 16.88 20.04 14.62
C SER A 63 16.54 21.34 15.35
N PHE A 64 15.51 21.33 16.20
CA PHE A 64 15.14 22.48 17.02
C PHE A 64 15.98 22.52 18.32
N PRO A 65 16.53 23.69 18.72
CA PRO A 65 17.27 23.85 19.97
C PRO A 65 16.45 23.47 21.22
N GLN A 66 15.13 23.66 21.15
CA GLN A 66 14.16 23.13 22.09
C GLN A 66 12.97 22.60 21.29
N ALA A 67 12.54 21.37 21.62
CA ALA A 67 11.41 20.75 20.95
C ALA A 67 10.16 21.65 21.06
N PRO A 68 9.51 22.02 19.94
CA PRO A 68 8.33 22.87 19.98
C PRO A 68 7.23 22.19 20.79
N SER A 69 6.59 22.93 21.70
CA SER A 69 5.45 22.43 22.47
C SER A 69 4.20 22.22 21.59
N SER A 70 4.15 22.85 20.42
CA SER A 70 3.13 22.67 19.39
C SER A 70 3.67 23.05 18.01
N PHE A 71 3.29 22.28 17.00
CA PHE A 71 3.52 22.59 15.58
C PHE A 71 2.32 23.35 14.96
N ALA A 72 1.35 23.75 15.77
CA ALA A 72 0.13 24.42 15.32
C ALA A 72 0.30 25.91 15.01
N THR A 73 1.49 26.48 15.21
CA THR A 73 1.81 27.86 14.84
C THR A 73 1.78 28.03 13.32
N ASP A 74 1.33 29.19 12.83
CA ASP A 74 1.22 29.47 11.39
C ASP A 74 2.54 29.35 10.61
N GLU A 75 3.68 29.51 11.29
CA GLU A 75 5.01 29.31 10.71
C GLU A 75 5.31 27.82 10.50
N HIS A 76 5.21 27.01 11.55
CA HIS A 76 5.41 25.55 11.47
C HIS A 76 4.42 24.87 10.54
N ARG A 77 3.14 25.30 10.51
CA ARG A 77 2.17 24.76 9.55
C ARG A 77 2.58 25.03 8.10
N ARG A 78 3.09 26.23 7.82
CA ARG A 78 3.60 26.60 6.49
C ARG A 78 4.81 25.76 6.11
N GLU A 79 5.74 25.59 7.03
CA GLU A 79 6.92 24.75 6.82
C GLU A 79 6.54 23.29 6.53
N LEU A 80 5.69 22.69 7.36
CA LEU A 80 5.18 21.32 7.16
C LEU A 80 4.44 21.17 5.83
N THR A 81 3.68 22.18 5.42
CA THR A 81 2.99 22.20 4.13
C THR A 81 3.98 22.25 2.96
N LEU A 82 5.04 23.05 3.06
CA LEU A 82 6.09 23.12 2.03
C LEU A 82 6.87 21.82 1.92
N ILE A 83 7.23 21.21 3.06
CA ILE A 83 7.88 19.89 3.10
C ILE A 83 6.99 18.87 2.38
N LEU A 84 5.69 18.87 2.67
CA LEU A 84 4.75 17.94 2.09
C LEU A 84 4.55 18.17 0.58
N GLN A 85 4.50 19.43 0.13
CA GLN A 85 4.46 19.76 -1.31
C GLN A 85 5.72 19.30 -2.03
N LEU A 86 6.90 19.48 -1.43
CA LEU A 86 8.16 19.04 -2.01
C LEU A 86 8.24 17.51 -2.10
N VAL A 87 7.86 16.81 -1.02
CA VAL A 87 7.90 15.35 -0.97
C VAL A 87 6.88 14.73 -1.90
N LEU A 88 5.65 15.25 -1.93
CA LEU A 88 4.59 14.70 -2.77
C LEU A 88 4.70 15.13 -4.23
N ALA A 89 5.55 16.10 -4.60
CA ALA A 89 5.73 16.53 -5.99
C ALA A 89 6.06 15.37 -6.95
N ASP A 90 6.82 14.38 -6.46
CA ASP A 90 7.19 13.19 -7.22
C ASP A 90 6.09 12.10 -7.24
N PHE A 91 5.04 12.25 -6.42
CA PHE A 91 3.97 11.27 -6.22
C PHE A 91 2.63 11.83 -6.72
N LYS A 92 2.35 11.65 -8.01
CA LYS A 92 1.05 11.99 -8.59
C LYS A 92 -0.07 11.22 -7.89
N GLU A 93 -1.16 11.93 -7.62
CA GLU A 93 -2.43 11.43 -7.07
C GLU A 93 -2.35 10.89 -5.64
N VAL A 94 -1.26 11.18 -4.91
CA VAL A 94 -1.09 10.81 -3.50
C VAL A 94 -1.42 11.99 -2.58
N GLU A 95 -2.44 11.81 -1.74
CA GLU A 95 -2.79 12.73 -0.64
C GLU A 95 -1.88 12.51 0.56
N GLY A 96 -1.50 13.59 1.23
CA GLY A 96 -0.77 13.51 2.49
C GLY A 96 -1.16 14.61 3.45
N GLY A 97 -0.80 14.40 4.71
CA GLY A 97 -0.99 15.40 5.74
C GLY A 97 -0.25 15.07 7.03
N PHE A 98 -0.01 16.11 7.82
CA PHE A 98 0.47 15.99 9.18
C PHE A 98 -0.69 16.18 10.15
N TRP A 99 -0.76 15.29 11.14
CA TRP A 99 -1.74 15.33 12.21
C TRP A 99 -1.04 15.10 13.55
N SER A 100 -1.53 15.79 14.58
CA SER A 100 -1.11 15.67 15.98
C SER A 100 -2.31 15.33 16.84
N ALA A 101 -2.15 14.42 17.79
CA ALA A 101 -3.19 14.11 18.76
C ALA A 101 -3.59 15.32 19.63
N ARG A 102 -2.65 16.27 19.82
CA ARG A 102 -2.87 17.48 20.63
C ARG A 102 -3.53 18.59 19.83
N ASP A 103 -3.04 18.83 18.61
CA ASP A 103 -3.36 20.03 17.84
C ASP A 103 -4.31 19.74 16.66
N GLY A 104 -4.63 18.46 16.44
CA GLY A 104 -5.43 18.01 15.32
C GLY A 104 -4.66 18.13 14.00
N PHE A 105 -5.36 18.63 12.98
CA PHE A 105 -4.82 18.70 11.62
C PHE A 105 -3.83 19.87 11.47
N LEU A 106 -2.58 19.58 11.11
CA LEU A 106 -1.49 20.55 11.05
C LEU A 106 -1.22 21.07 9.65
N ALA A 107 -1.09 20.16 8.68
CA ALA A 107 -0.77 20.50 7.30
C ALA A 107 -1.37 19.48 6.32
N TYR A 108 -1.86 19.94 5.17
CA TYR A 108 -2.38 19.12 4.08
C TYR A 108 -1.66 19.48 2.80
N ALA A 109 -1.37 18.48 1.97
CA ALA A 109 -1.06 18.74 0.58
C ALA A 109 -1.56 17.60 -0.28
N TYR A 110 -2.09 17.98 -1.43
CA TYR A 110 -2.42 17.07 -2.49
C TYR A 110 -1.97 17.70 -3.81
N PRO A 111 -0.82 17.30 -4.35
CA PRO A 111 -0.21 18.01 -5.48
C PRO A 111 -0.98 17.84 -6.80
N SER A 112 -1.95 16.92 -6.89
CA SER A 112 -2.71 16.71 -8.13
C SER A 112 -4.18 16.41 -7.88
N TYR A 113 -4.94 17.45 -7.53
CA TYR A 113 -6.37 17.44 -7.79
C TYR A 113 -6.65 18.17 -9.09
N GLY A 114 -7.02 17.42 -10.14
CA GLY A 114 -7.46 18.00 -11.41
C GLY A 114 -8.86 18.62 -11.36
N GLY A 115 -9.60 18.51 -10.25
CA GLY A 115 -10.99 18.95 -10.23
C GLY A 115 -11.62 19.08 -8.86
N GLY A 116 -11.36 20.19 -8.17
CA GLY A 116 -12.29 20.72 -7.18
C GLY A 116 -11.67 21.80 -6.32
N GLY A 117 -12.37 22.93 -6.30
CA GLY A 117 -11.89 24.18 -5.75
C GLY A 117 -11.52 24.08 -4.27
N VAL A 118 -10.52 24.86 -3.91
CA VAL A 118 -10.21 25.26 -2.54
C VAL A 118 -11.53 25.51 -1.79
N PRO A 119 -11.82 24.84 -0.67
CA PRO A 119 -12.95 25.22 0.15
C PRO A 119 -12.72 26.67 0.58
N LYS A 120 -13.57 27.57 0.06
CA LYS A 120 -13.51 28.97 0.43
C LYS A 120 -13.82 29.06 1.92
N LYS A 121 -12.89 29.67 2.67
CA LYS A 121 -13.17 30.18 4.01
C LYS A 121 -14.32 31.18 3.98
#